data_AF-A0F049-F1
#
_entry.id   AF-A0F049-F1
#
_cell.length_a   1.000
_cell.length_b   1.000
_cell.length_c   1.000
_cell.angle_alpha   90.00
_cell.angle_beta   90.00
_cell.angle_gamma   90.00
#
_symmetry.space_group_name_H-M   'P 1'
#
loop_
_entity.id
_entity.type
_entity.pdbx_description
1 polymer ?
#
loop_
_entity_poly.entity_id
_entity_poly.type
_entity_poly.pdbx_seq_one_letter_code
_entity_poly.pdbx_strand_id
1 'polypeptide(L)'
;SLTMFGEKLNGTDPEDVIRNALACFDEEGTGFIQEDYLRELLTTMGDRFTDEEVDELFREAPIDKKSNFNYVEFTRILKHGAKDKDD
;
A
#
# COMPACT_ATOMS: atom_id res chain seq x y z
N SER A 1 2.06 -8.55 -8.68
CA SER A 1 1.79 -7.24 -9.37
C SER A 1 0.74 -6.43 -8.63
N LEU A 2 0.83 -5.10 -8.60
CA LEU A 2 -0.10 -4.22 -7.84
C LEU A 2 -1.58 -4.53 -8.07
N THR A 3 -1.94 -4.94 -9.29
CA THR A 3 -3.29 -5.37 -9.66
C THR A 3 -3.82 -6.51 -8.79
N MET A 4 -2.99 -7.53 -8.53
CA MET A 4 -3.35 -8.66 -7.66
C MET A 4 -3.54 -8.21 -6.21
N PHE A 5 -2.75 -7.24 -5.75
CA PHE A 5 -2.92 -6.64 -4.42
C PHE A 5 -4.19 -5.83 -4.32
N GLY A 6 -4.53 -5.07 -5.38
CA GLY A 6 -5.81 -4.39 -5.50
C GLY A 6 -6.98 -5.35 -5.38
N GLU A 7 -6.95 -6.48 -6.07
CA GLU A 7 -8.00 -7.52 -5.95
C GLU A 7 -8.08 -8.11 -4.54
N LYS A 8 -6.94 -8.38 -3.90
CA LYS A 8 -6.85 -9.00 -2.56
C LYS A 8 -7.20 -8.01 -1.42
N LEU A 9 -6.97 -6.72 -1.62
CA LEU A 9 -7.37 -5.62 -0.72
C LEU A 9 -8.85 -5.23 -0.87
N ASN A 10 -9.71 -6.11 -1.40
CA ASN A 10 -11.07 -5.75 -1.81
C ASN A 10 -11.04 -4.57 -2.78
N GLY A 11 -10.58 -4.76 -4.02
CA GLY A 11 -10.43 -3.70 -5.04
C GLY A 11 -11.73 -2.94 -5.40
N THR A 12 -12.85 -3.34 -4.79
CA THR A 12 -14.15 -2.65 -4.79
C THR A 12 -14.24 -1.51 -3.76
N ASP A 13 -13.41 -1.52 -2.72
CA ASP A 13 -13.48 -0.55 -1.64
C ASP A 13 -13.12 0.86 -2.18
N PRO A 14 -13.86 1.89 -1.78
CA PRO A 14 -13.55 3.27 -2.12
C PRO A 14 -12.12 3.66 -1.69
N GLU A 15 -11.48 4.55 -2.44
CA GLU A 15 -10.11 5.02 -2.16
C GLU A 15 -9.99 5.56 -0.73
N ASP A 16 -11.00 6.29 -0.26
CA ASP A 16 -11.06 6.83 1.10
C ASP A 16 -11.15 5.75 2.16
N VAL A 17 -11.81 4.61 1.90
CA VAL A 17 -11.86 3.48 2.83
C VAL A 17 -10.48 2.85 2.99
N ILE A 18 -9.79 2.57 1.88
CA ILE A 18 -8.44 1.99 1.89
C ILE A 18 -7.46 2.96 2.56
N ARG A 19 -7.53 4.25 2.21
CA ARG A 19 -6.69 5.29 2.82
C ARG A 19 -6.94 5.44 4.31
N ASN A 20 -8.20 5.45 4.74
CA ASN A 20 -8.53 5.59 6.16
C ASN A 20 -8.09 4.36 6.96
N ALA A 21 -8.15 3.15 6.37
CA ALA A 21 -7.62 1.94 6.99
C ALA A 21 -6.09 2.02 7.20
N LEU A 22 -5.36 2.54 6.22
CA LEU A 22 -3.91 2.75 6.33
C LEU A 22 -3.56 3.89 7.31
N ALA A 23 -4.35 4.96 7.32
CA ALA A 23 -4.18 6.09 8.24
C ALA A 23 -4.32 5.69 9.73
N CYS A 24 -5.00 4.58 10.06
CA CYS A 24 -5.03 4.05 11.42
C CYS A 24 -3.64 3.65 11.95
N PHE A 25 -2.67 3.42 11.06
CA PHE A 25 -1.30 3.04 11.40
C PHE A 25 -0.30 4.21 11.34
N ASP A 26 -0.78 5.41 10.98
CA ASP A 26 -0.01 6.64 10.95
C ASP A 26 -0.57 7.60 12.01
N GLU A 27 -0.16 7.39 13.26
CA GLU A 27 -0.64 8.16 14.42
C GLU A 27 -0.41 9.68 14.26
N GLU A 28 0.64 10.05 13.54
CA GLU A 28 1.03 11.44 13.29
C GLU A 28 0.31 12.05 12.07
N GLY A 29 -0.40 11.24 11.27
CA GLY A 29 -1.12 11.69 10.08
C GLY A 29 -0.22 12.29 8.99
N THR A 30 1.01 11.80 8.89
CA THR A 30 2.03 12.25 7.94
C THR A 30 1.72 11.90 6.48
N GLY A 31 0.87 10.90 6.23
CA GLY A 31 0.69 10.29 4.92
C GLY A 31 1.68 9.16 4.63
N PHE A 32 2.50 8.76 5.61
CA PHE A 32 3.56 7.77 5.46
C PHE A 32 3.53 6.72 6.56
N ILE A 33 3.94 5.50 6.23
CA ILE A 33 4.14 4.39 7.17
C ILE A 33 5.52 3.81 6.91
N GLN A 34 6.24 3.37 7.94
CA GLN A 34 7.51 2.66 7.71
C GLN A 34 7.28 1.32 7.00
N GLU A 35 8.14 1.03 6.02
CA GLU A 35 8.12 -0.20 5.21
C GLU A 35 8.11 -1.47 6.09
N ASP A 36 9.03 -1.56 7.05
CA ASP A 36 9.16 -2.72 7.93
C ASP A 36 7.90 -2.94 8.79
N TYR A 37 7.33 -1.84 9.29
CA TYR A 37 6.10 -1.88 10.07
C TYR A 37 4.90 -2.28 9.21
N LEU A 38 4.79 -1.75 7.98
CA LEU A 38 3.76 -2.15 7.04
C LEU A 38 3.86 -3.62 6.66
N ARG A 39 5.07 -4.16 6.48
CA ARG A 39 5.30 -5.59 6.23
C ARG A 39 4.75 -6.42 7.37
N GLU A 40 5.13 -6.09 8.61
CA GLU A 40 4.64 -6.79 9.80
C GLU A 40 3.11 -6.76 9.88
N LEU A 41 2.50 -5.60 9.60
CA LEU A 41 1.03 -5.47 9.57
C LEU A 41 0.39 -6.36 8.50
N LEU A 42 0.92 -6.40 7.29
CA LEU A 42 0.36 -7.17 6.18
C LEU A 42 0.49 -8.69 6.36
N THR A 43 1.57 -9.15 7.00
CA THR A 43 1.79 -10.57 7.28
C THR A 43 1.08 -11.02 8.56
N THR A 44 0.93 -10.15 9.56
CA THR A 44 0.32 -10.49 10.85
C THR A 44 -1.20 -10.28 10.87
N MET A 45 -1.74 -9.31 10.13
CA MET A 45 -3.19 -9.10 10.05
C MET A 45 -3.87 -10.13 9.13
N GLY A 46 -4.29 -11.22 9.76
CA GLY A 46 -5.18 -12.22 9.16
C GLY A 46 -4.52 -13.16 8.16
N ASP A 47 -3.19 -13.33 8.22
CA ASP A 47 -2.38 -14.17 7.34
C ASP A 47 -2.71 -13.97 5.84
N ARG A 48 -3.05 -12.73 5.46
CA ARG A 48 -3.56 -12.44 4.11
C ARG A 48 -2.48 -12.41 3.05
N PHE A 49 -1.24 -12.08 3.43
CA PHE A 49 -0.12 -11.90 2.52
C PHE A 49 1.09 -12.71 2.97
N THR A 50 1.73 -13.41 2.04
CA THR A 50 3.04 -14.04 2.30
C THR A 50 4.17 -13.01 2.16
N ASP A 51 5.35 -13.32 2.69
CA ASP A 51 6.52 -12.46 2.54
C ASP A 51 6.85 -12.16 1.08
N GLU A 52 6.72 -13.15 0.20
CA GLU A 52 6.94 -12.97 -1.25
C GLU A 52 5.90 -12.04 -1.88
N GLU A 53 4.64 -12.10 -1.44
CA GLU A 53 3.61 -11.18 -1.89
C GLU A 53 3.94 -9.76 -1.42
N VAL A 54 4.34 -9.57 -0.16
CA VAL A 54 4.74 -8.24 0.33
C VAL A 54 5.95 -7.71 -0.44
N ASP A 55 6.93 -8.54 -0.80
CA ASP A 55 8.06 -8.16 -1.63
C ASP A 55 7.65 -7.67 -3.02
N GLU A 56 6.69 -8.35 -3.65
CA GLU A 56 6.13 -7.91 -4.93
C GLU A 56 5.38 -6.59 -4.81
N LEU A 57 4.61 -6.40 -3.73
CA LEU A 57 3.91 -5.16 -3.45
C LEU A 57 4.89 -3.99 -3.32
N PHE A 58 5.95 -4.17 -2.54
CA PHE A 58 6.91 -3.10 -2.25
C PHE A 58 7.76 -2.72 -3.46
N ARG A 59 7.96 -3.64 -4.41
CA ARG A 59 8.67 -3.34 -5.67
C ARG A 59 7.98 -2.25 -6.49
N GLU A 60 6.66 -2.21 -6.47
CA GLU A 60 5.84 -1.28 -7.26
C GLU A 60 5.23 -0.16 -6.38
N ALA A 61 5.48 -0.20 -5.06
CA ALA A 61 4.97 0.77 -4.10
C ALA A 61 5.75 2.10 -4.12
N PRO A 62 5.09 3.23 -3.81
CA PRO A 62 5.74 4.51 -3.66
C PRO A 62 6.48 4.60 -2.31
N ILE A 63 7.64 3.93 -2.23
CA ILE A 63 8.54 3.94 -1.06
C ILE A 63 9.72 4.87 -1.34
N ASP A 64 10.02 5.77 -0.41
CA ASP A 64 11.15 6.69 -0.53
C ASP A 64 12.50 6.02 -0.13
N LYS A 65 13.61 6.75 -0.31
CA LYS A 65 14.96 6.24 0.04
C LYS A 65 15.18 6.02 1.55
N LYS A 66 14.22 6.41 2.39
CA LYS A 66 14.26 6.26 3.84
C LYS A 66 13.28 5.16 4.29
N SER A 67 12.79 4.33 3.37
CA SER A 67 11.81 3.27 3.64
C SER A 67 10.49 3.79 4.21
N ASN A 68 10.08 4.99 3.80
CA ASN A 68 8.73 5.49 4.07
C ASN A 68 7.81 5.16 2.90
N PHE A 69 6.78 4.36 3.17
CA PHE A 69 5.71 4.04 2.25
C PHE A 69 4.66 5.14 2.23
N ASN A 70 4.42 5.73 1.06
CA ASN A 70 3.38 6.74 0.87
C ASN A 70 2.02 6.09 0.56
N TYR A 71 1.22 5.85 1.60
CA TYR A 71 -0.07 5.19 1.43
C TYR A 71 -1.09 6.04 0.67
N VAL A 72 -0.94 7.38 0.66
CA VAL A 72 -1.82 8.29 -0.06
C VAL A 72 -1.61 8.18 -1.57
N GLU A 73 -0.35 8.08 -2.00
CA GLU A 73 -0.03 7.88 -3.42
C GLU A 73 -0.34 6.44 -3.83
N PHE A 74 -0.09 5.47 -2.95
CA PHE A 74 -0.41 4.08 -3.20
C PHE A 74 -1.92 3.87 -3.45
N THR A 75 -2.81 4.45 -2.64
CA THR A 75 -4.26 4.33 -2.84
C THR A 75 -4.72 4.94 -4.16
N ARG A 76 -4.09 6.03 -4.59
CA ARG A 76 -4.34 6.66 -5.90
C ARG A 76 -3.92 5.77 -7.06
N ILE A 77 -2.71 5.21 -6.99
CA ILE A 77 -2.17 4.28 -7.99
C ILE A 77 -3.07 3.04 -8.08
N LEU A 78 -3.50 2.52 -6.93
CA LEU A 78 -4.38 1.35 -6.87
C LEU A 78 -5.73 1.61 -7.56
N LYS A 79 -6.30 2.81 -7.41
CA LYS A 79 -7.63 3.13 -7.95
C LYS A 79 -7.62 3.64 -9.40
N HIS A 80 -6.58 4.38 -9.77
CA HIS A 80 -6.49 5.07 -11.06
C HIS A 80 -5.44 4.46 -11.99
N GLY A 81 -4.74 3.41 -11.56
CA GLY A 81 -3.54 2.90 -12.19
C GLY A 81 -2.32 3.77 -11.86
N ALA A 82 -1.13 3.20 -11.97
CA ALA A 82 0.06 4.02 -12.12
C ALA A 82 -0.18 4.87 -13.38
N LYS A 83 -0.27 6.19 -13.25
CA LYS A 83 -0.22 7.02 -14.46
C LYS A 83 1.12 6.72 -15.10
N ASP A 84 1.08 5.96 -16.19
CA ASP A 84 2.19 5.92 -17.13
C ASP A 84 2.57 7.38 -17.36
N LYS A 85 3.82 7.72 -17.03
CA LYS A 85 4.44 8.93 -17.55
C LYS A 85 4.69 8.65 -19.03
N ASP A 86 3.62 8.57 -19.81
CA ASP A 86 3.69 8.63 -21.25
C ASP A 86 3.72 10.12 -21.65
N ASP A 87 4.88 10.49 -22.21
CA ASP A 87 5.34 11.73 -22.85
C ASP A 87 5.69 12.97 -21.99
#